data_AF-A0AAD6NHV3-F1
#
_entry.id   AF-A0AAD6NHV3-F1
#
_cell.length_a   1.000
_cell.length_b   1.000
_cell.length_c   1.000
_cell.angle_alpha   90.00
_cell.angle_beta   90.00
_cell.angle_gamma   90.00
#
_symmetry.space_group_name_H-M   'P 1'
#
loop_
_entity.id
_entity.type
_entity.pdbx_description
1 polymer ?
#
loop_
_entity_poly.entity_id
_entity_poly.type
_entity_poly.pdbx_seq_one_letter_code
_entity_poly.pdbx_strand_id
1 'polypeptide(L)'
;MRLRVKKSIYGASIVVTQTPLSHVVRLPLLSIIGPVYAQIAPVCKGSRTLNSQAELDRLSACVTFEGHLTLGPDFTSAQISGIQTIRGNLTAVNQTKLESLIAPNLSYVDGALIVTDAPNLISLSIPNLAYLGSIYLEDLPALPFVNTKQQIYPASSQFSQDIVIQRTGLETIGWIQFKSVSNARIIDNPQMNLIYLSLVSCQGTLEVRNNSQHASVIFSELRNAGNILIQDGVEKIDMPGLMGLQGSMILSNNTYSTLEFPNLTNVGEQVEDGGNYRYPYHFDMVPQIVIDSSMNHNLHNVSFPKLEWIYHHLIIKGSNSWTDLSGFPALQTVGRNITIDGDFTNIDFPQLKGWSNLTELTVNAPVSCNDFVHQKGIAHNNFTKLECNGVKYNTKTNTSGPASLGDGTDPEAEPERKMSDGAKAGVVVGVASAIGLAASAVLYYLRRNGCQWPWSHPPNRPISELPEAESSKAELYDDRMRPELGDGMPMAELEDGRMRPELEGSSSFIAELDGTPKLSPTTSDLTVFESTIPEIGEGRIR
;
A
#
# COMPACT_ATOMS: atom_id res chain seq x y z
N MET A 1 -46.03 57.68 -35.38
CA MET A 1 -47.01 57.95 -34.30
C MET A 1 -46.22 58.14 -33.01
N ARG A 2 -45.89 59.37 -32.56
CA ARG A 2 -46.65 60.28 -31.65
C ARG A 2 -47.22 59.51 -30.44
N LEU A 3 -46.80 59.80 -29.20
CA LEU A 3 -47.08 61.06 -28.48
C LEU A 3 -46.01 61.49 -27.44
N ARG A 4 -45.96 62.81 -27.21
CA ARG A 4 -45.07 63.64 -26.35
C ARG A 4 -45.57 63.75 -24.91
N VAL A 5 -44.69 64.17 -23.97
CA VAL A 5 -44.77 65.42 -23.13
C VAL A 5 -43.35 65.75 -22.57
N LYS A 6 -42.64 66.78 -23.10
CA LYS A 6 -42.28 68.14 -22.59
C LYS A 6 -41.30 68.31 -21.39
N LYS A 7 -40.07 68.69 -21.79
CA LYS A 7 -39.00 69.63 -21.30
C LYS A 7 -39.23 70.67 -20.18
N SER A 8 -38.15 70.93 -19.40
CA SER A 8 -37.55 72.24 -19.00
C SER A 8 -36.10 71.98 -18.49
N ILE A 9 -34.95 72.32 -19.10
CA ILE A 9 -34.16 73.59 -19.29
C ILE A 9 -34.00 74.42 -17.99
N TYR A 10 -32.85 74.87 -17.45
CA TYR A 10 -31.54 75.46 -17.89
C TYR A 10 -30.43 75.12 -16.84
N GLY A 11 -29.10 75.24 -17.00
CA GLY A 11 -28.19 75.82 -18.00
C GLY A 11 -26.72 75.79 -17.49
N ALA A 12 -25.80 75.78 -18.45
CA ALA A 12 -24.33 76.03 -18.50
C ALA A 12 -23.73 77.02 -17.45
N SER A 13 -22.43 77.16 -17.15
CA SER A 13 -21.13 76.61 -17.58
C SER A 13 -20.01 77.28 -16.72
N ILE A 14 -18.76 76.80 -16.89
CA ILE A 14 -17.46 77.51 -16.76
C ILE A 14 -16.67 77.40 -15.43
N VAL A 15 -15.47 76.87 -15.63
CA VAL A 15 -14.24 76.81 -14.82
C VAL A 15 -13.66 78.22 -14.62
N VAL A 16 -13.04 78.52 -13.48
CA VAL A 16 -11.77 79.28 -13.37
C VAL A 16 -11.27 79.26 -11.91
N THR A 17 -9.97 79.02 -11.81
CA THR A 17 -9.07 79.05 -10.65
C THR A 17 -8.95 80.43 -9.99
N GLN A 18 -8.85 80.47 -8.65
CA GLN A 18 -7.76 81.10 -7.86
C GLN A 18 -8.14 81.19 -6.36
N THR A 19 -7.18 80.80 -5.51
CA THR A 19 -7.04 81.04 -4.05
C THR A 19 -7.07 82.55 -3.69
N PRO A 20 -7.17 83.04 -2.43
CA PRO A 20 -6.71 82.41 -1.17
C PRO A 20 -7.46 82.72 0.17
N LEU A 21 -7.00 82.08 1.27
CA LEU A 21 -7.03 82.49 2.71
C LEU A 21 -8.42 82.64 3.40
N SER A 22 -8.70 82.24 4.63
CA SER A 22 -7.92 81.94 5.85
C SER A 22 -8.84 81.37 6.96
N HIS A 23 -8.24 80.80 8.03
CA HIS A 23 -8.80 80.30 9.31
C HIS A 23 -9.16 78.79 9.35
N VAL A 24 -8.21 77.90 9.69
CA VAL A 24 -7.73 77.52 11.05
C VAL A 24 -8.80 76.82 11.88
N VAL A 25 -8.79 75.48 11.85
CA VAL A 25 -8.84 74.62 13.03
C VAL A 25 -7.94 73.41 12.74
N ARG A 26 -6.76 73.34 13.37
CA ARG A 26 -5.90 72.16 13.38
C ARG A 26 -6.29 71.31 14.59
N LEU A 27 -6.85 70.12 14.36
CA LEU A 27 -6.74 69.00 15.31
C LEU A 27 -5.60 68.09 14.83
N PRO A 28 -4.63 67.72 15.68
CA PRO A 28 -3.64 66.73 15.32
C PRO A 28 -4.27 65.34 15.48
N LEU A 29 -4.58 64.66 14.36
CA LEU A 29 -4.72 63.21 14.37
C LEU A 29 -3.31 62.62 14.56
N LEU A 30 -2.99 62.19 15.78
CA LEU A 30 -1.92 61.23 16.01
C LEU A 30 -2.35 59.91 15.36
N SER A 31 -1.83 59.58 14.19
CA SER A 31 -1.85 58.20 13.70
C SER A 31 -0.81 57.41 14.51
N ILE A 32 -1.28 56.71 15.53
CA ILE A 32 -0.49 55.67 16.18
C ILE A 32 -0.44 54.51 15.18
N ILE A 33 0.54 54.52 14.28
CA ILE A 33 0.97 53.31 13.58
C ILE A 33 1.82 52.56 14.60
N GLY A 34 1.14 51.82 15.48
CA GLY A 34 1.81 50.82 16.28
C GLY A 34 2.29 49.72 15.31
N PRO A 35 3.52 49.21 15.45
CA PRO A 35 3.84 47.96 14.78
C PRO A 35 2.86 46.90 15.29
N VAL A 36 2.03 46.36 14.40
CA VAL A 36 1.37 45.08 14.64
C VAL A 36 2.50 44.05 14.60
N TYR A 37 3.21 43.93 15.71
CA TYR A 37 3.87 42.66 16.00
C TYR A 37 2.73 41.66 16.02
N ALA A 38 2.68 40.76 15.04
CA ALA A 38 2.08 39.47 15.27
C ALA A 38 2.80 38.92 16.50
N GLN A 39 2.22 39.11 17.68
CA GLN A 39 2.61 38.33 18.83
C GLN A 39 2.31 36.91 18.42
N ILE A 40 3.35 36.23 17.95
CA ILE A 40 3.42 34.78 18.02
C ILE A 40 3.17 34.50 19.48
N ALA A 41 1.94 34.15 19.83
CA ALA A 41 1.63 33.79 21.19
C ALA A 41 2.54 32.59 21.50
N PRO A 42 3.46 32.68 22.48
CA PRO A 42 4.33 31.56 22.85
C PRO A 42 3.51 30.30 23.24
N VAL A 43 2.22 30.49 23.51
CA VAL A 43 1.22 29.46 23.77
C VAL A 43 0.95 28.54 22.56
N CYS A 44 1.19 28.95 21.32
CA CYS A 44 0.89 28.14 20.13
C CYS A 44 2.10 27.38 19.58
N LYS A 45 3.23 27.36 20.31
CA LYS A 45 4.45 26.65 19.92
C LYS A 45 4.89 25.68 21.01
N GLY A 46 5.55 24.60 20.60
CA GLY A 46 6.08 23.60 21.51
C GLY A 46 5.03 22.56 21.87
N SER A 47 5.41 21.30 21.63
CA SER A 47 4.60 20.12 21.88
C SER A 47 4.16 20.05 23.34
N ARG A 48 2.89 19.69 23.57
CA ARG A 48 2.34 19.65 24.93
C ARG A 48 1.17 18.69 25.06
N THR A 49 0.99 18.19 26.28
CA THR A 49 -0.19 17.44 26.71
C THR A 49 -1.13 18.37 27.48
N LEU A 50 -2.39 18.41 27.09
CA LEU A 50 -3.45 19.17 27.77
C LEU A 50 -4.37 18.20 28.49
N ASN A 51 -4.81 18.51 29.70
CA ASN A 51 -5.58 17.60 30.55
C ASN A 51 -7.00 18.11 30.83
N SER A 52 -7.40 19.24 30.26
CA SER A 52 -8.74 19.80 30.47
C SER A 52 -9.22 20.68 29.31
N GLN A 53 -10.54 20.85 29.19
CA GLN A 53 -11.13 21.74 28.19
C GLN A 53 -10.68 23.20 28.38
N ALA A 54 -10.51 23.64 29.63
CA ALA A 54 -10.03 25.00 29.92
C ALA A 54 -8.62 25.27 29.37
N GLU A 55 -7.77 24.25 29.24
CA GLU A 55 -6.46 24.36 28.60
C GLU A 55 -6.57 24.43 27.08
N LEU A 56 -7.47 23.66 26.47
CA LEU A 56 -7.80 23.76 25.04
C LEU A 56 -8.36 25.14 24.69
N ASP A 57 -9.23 25.70 25.53
CA ASP A 57 -9.84 27.00 25.32
C ASP A 57 -8.79 28.13 25.32
N ARG A 58 -7.69 27.98 26.08
CA ARG A 58 -6.55 28.92 26.03
C ARG A 58 -5.81 28.89 24.69
N LEU A 59 -5.93 27.80 23.93
CA LEU A 59 -5.39 27.70 22.56
C LEU A 59 -6.36 28.21 21.49
N SER A 60 -7.58 28.62 21.84
CA SER A 60 -8.60 29.00 20.84
C SER A 60 -8.24 30.24 20.00
N ALA A 61 -7.31 31.07 20.47
CA ALA A 61 -6.76 32.18 19.70
C ALA A 61 -5.68 31.74 18.68
N CYS A 62 -5.17 30.51 18.80
CA CYS A 62 -4.18 29.96 17.89
C CYS A 62 -4.86 29.54 16.58
N VAL A 63 -4.49 30.16 15.46
CA VAL A 63 -4.86 29.66 14.13
C VAL A 63 -3.96 28.48 13.72
N THR A 64 -2.66 28.59 14.01
CA THR A 64 -1.66 27.56 13.76
C THR A 64 -0.99 27.17 15.06
N PHE A 65 -0.91 25.86 15.31
CA PHE A 65 -0.16 25.26 16.42
C PHE A 65 1.11 24.59 15.87
N GLU A 66 2.28 25.02 16.33
CA GLU A 66 3.58 24.45 15.96
C GLU A 66 4.04 23.44 17.01
N GLY A 67 4.04 22.15 16.65
CA GLY A 67 4.36 21.03 17.55
C GLY A 67 3.24 19.99 17.62
N HIS A 68 3.42 18.99 18.47
CA HIS A 68 2.41 17.96 18.72
C HIS A 68 1.42 18.42 19.80
N LEU A 69 0.13 18.26 19.52
CA LEU A 69 -0.95 18.52 20.47
C LEU A 69 -1.48 17.18 21.00
N THR A 70 -1.23 16.91 22.28
CA THR A 70 -1.66 15.67 22.93
C THR A 70 -2.80 15.96 23.91
N LEU A 71 -3.85 15.15 23.88
CA LEU A 71 -4.92 15.13 24.88
C LEU A 71 -4.57 14.11 25.96
N GLY A 72 -4.59 14.54 27.21
CA GLY A 72 -4.46 13.70 28.39
C GLY A 72 -5.67 12.78 28.59
N PRO A 73 -5.57 11.76 29.46
CA PRO A 73 -6.54 10.66 29.52
C PRO A 73 -7.90 11.03 30.17
N ASP A 74 -8.00 12.20 30.81
CA ASP A 74 -9.13 12.57 31.66
C ASP A 74 -10.27 13.30 30.94
N PHE A 75 -10.18 13.49 29.62
CA PHE A 75 -11.28 14.10 28.87
C PHE A 75 -12.49 13.17 28.80
N THR A 76 -13.68 13.71 29.14
CA THR A 76 -14.96 13.10 28.76
C THR A 76 -15.45 13.64 27.42
N SER A 77 -15.22 14.92 27.17
CA SER A 77 -15.45 15.58 25.88
C SER A 77 -14.30 16.55 25.64
N ALA A 78 -13.78 16.57 24.41
CA ALA A 78 -12.71 17.46 24.00
C ALA A 78 -13.14 18.25 22.75
N GLN A 79 -13.14 19.58 22.86
CA GLN A 79 -13.39 20.47 21.74
C GLN A 79 -12.17 21.36 21.45
N ILE A 80 -11.60 21.20 20.25
CA ILE A 80 -10.45 21.98 19.78
C ILE A 80 -10.96 23.12 18.90
N SER A 81 -11.26 24.26 19.51
CA SER A 81 -11.78 25.45 18.81
C SER A 81 -10.64 26.34 18.31
N GLY A 82 -10.86 27.07 17.20
CA GLY A 82 -9.94 28.09 16.69
C GLY A 82 -8.75 27.58 15.90
N ILE A 83 -8.13 26.47 16.32
CA ILE A 83 -6.99 25.86 15.62
C ILE A 83 -7.42 25.35 14.25
N GLN A 84 -6.78 25.86 13.21
CA GLN A 84 -6.98 25.44 11.82
C GLN A 84 -5.86 24.53 11.31
N THR A 85 -4.64 24.71 11.83
CA THR A 85 -3.45 23.98 11.38
C THR A 85 -2.66 23.47 12.58
N ILE A 86 -2.30 22.19 12.56
CA ILE A 86 -1.32 21.60 13.48
C ILE A 86 -0.10 21.17 12.67
N ARG A 87 1.05 21.81 12.92
CA ARG A 87 2.36 21.44 12.35
C ARG A 87 3.01 20.38 13.23
N GLY A 88 2.40 19.20 13.23
CA GLY A 88 2.74 18.08 14.10
C GLY A 88 1.60 17.07 14.15
N ASN A 89 1.52 16.34 15.27
CA ASN A 89 0.49 15.32 15.48
C ASN A 89 -0.65 15.87 16.32
N LEU A 90 -1.86 15.37 16.10
CA LEU A 90 -2.96 15.44 17.06
C LEU A 90 -3.12 14.05 17.68
N THR A 91 -2.90 13.94 18.99
CA THR A 91 -2.80 12.65 19.68
C THR A 91 -3.75 12.57 20.86
N ALA A 92 -4.54 11.51 20.94
CA ALA A 92 -5.43 11.20 22.04
C ALA A 92 -5.30 9.69 22.36
N VAL A 93 -4.40 9.35 23.27
CA VAL A 93 -4.06 7.97 23.66
C VAL A 93 -4.59 7.70 25.07
N ASN A 94 -4.94 6.45 25.38
CA ASN A 94 -5.49 6.03 26.68
C ASN A 94 -6.77 6.81 27.08
N GLN A 95 -7.67 7.02 26.12
CA GLN A 95 -8.87 7.85 26.26
C GLN A 95 -10.09 7.08 26.79
N THR A 96 -9.92 6.39 27.92
CA THR A 96 -10.94 5.51 28.50
C THR A 96 -12.27 6.21 28.85
N LYS A 97 -12.26 7.52 29.05
CA LYS A 97 -13.45 8.32 29.42
C LYS A 97 -14.02 9.13 28.25
N LEU A 98 -13.31 9.23 27.13
CA LEU A 98 -13.65 10.16 26.06
C LEU A 98 -14.86 9.66 25.27
N GLU A 99 -15.91 10.46 25.23
CA GLU A 99 -17.14 10.19 24.47
C GLU A 99 -17.19 10.99 23.17
N SER A 100 -16.55 12.17 23.13
CA SER A 100 -16.54 13.03 21.93
C SER A 100 -15.23 13.80 21.77
N LEU A 101 -14.73 13.83 20.52
CA LEU A 101 -13.62 14.67 20.07
C LEU A 101 -14.07 15.52 18.88
N ILE A 102 -14.12 16.83 19.05
CA ILE A 102 -14.66 17.77 18.06
C ILE A 102 -13.62 18.84 17.75
N ALA A 103 -13.17 18.92 16.50
CA ALA A 103 -12.24 19.95 16.03
C ALA A 103 -12.84 20.67 14.81
N PRO A 104 -13.78 21.61 15.02
CA PRO A 104 -14.60 22.14 13.94
C PRO A 104 -13.82 23.03 12.98
N ASN A 105 -12.72 23.65 13.41
CA ASN A 105 -11.91 24.54 12.57
C ASN A 105 -10.70 23.84 11.95
N LEU A 106 -10.35 22.64 12.43
CA LEU A 106 -9.14 21.94 12.02
C LEU A 106 -9.24 21.55 10.55
N SER A 107 -8.29 22.03 9.76
CA SER A 107 -8.23 21.85 8.30
C SER A 107 -6.99 21.12 7.82
N TYR A 108 -5.91 21.15 8.61
CA TYR A 108 -4.62 20.59 8.24
C TYR A 108 -3.90 20.03 9.47
N VAL A 109 -3.44 18.77 9.38
CA VAL A 109 -2.53 18.13 10.33
C VAL A 109 -1.33 17.59 9.54
N ASP A 110 -0.15 18.14 9.81
CA ASP A 110 1.07 17.80 9.05
C ASP A 110 1.54 16.37 9.31
N GLY A 111 1.48 15.95 10.58
CA GLY A 111 1.81 14.62 11.03
C GLY A 111 0.58 13.73 11.10
N ALA A 112 0.44 12.99 12.21
CA ALA A 112 -0.62 11.99 12.37
C ALA A 112 -1.81 12.48 13.21
N LEU A 113 -2.99 11.99 12.85
CA LEU A 113 -4.15 11.92 13.76
C LEU A 113 -4.13 10.54 14.44
N ILE A 114 -3.90 10.53 15.75
CA ILE A 114 -3.78 9.32 16.55
C ILE A 114 -4.88 9.35 17.62
N VAL A 115 -5.81 8.40 17.55
CA VAL A 115 -6.85 8.20 18.57
C VAL A 115 -6.85 6.72 18.94
N THR A 116 -6.39 6.40 20.15
CA THR A 116 -6.27 5.02 20.62
C THR A 116 -6.90 4.82 21.99
N ASP A 117 -7.35 3.60 22.25
CA ASP A 117 -7.86 3.17 23.56
C ASP A 117 -9.02 4.05 24.06
N ALA A 118 -9.99 4.33 23.17
CA ALA A 118 -11.16 5.16 23.45
C ALA A 118 -12.47 4.37 23.29
N PRO A 119 -12.74 3.37 24.15
CA PRO A 119 -13.88 2.46 24.01
C PRO A 119 -15.24 3.15 24.09
N ASN A 120 -15.32 4.33 24.70
CA ASN A 120 -16.55 5.10 24.86
C ASN A 120 -16.73 6.19 23.79
N LEU A 121 -15.79 6.33 22.84
CA LEU A 121 -15.83 7.39 21.84
C LEU A 121 -16.93 7.11 20.81
N ILE A 122 -18.02 7.87 20.89
CA ILE A 122 -19.15 7.76 19.95
C ILE A 122 -19.12 8.82 18.85
N SER A 123 -18.32 9.88 19.02
CA SER A 123 -18.26 10.99 18.06
C SER A 123 -16.84 11.50 17.85
N LEU A 124 -16.31 11.28 16.65
CA LEU A 124 -15.13 11.96 16.13
C LEU A 124 -15.56 12.92 15.02
N SER A 125 -15.46 14.22 15.28
CA SER A 125 -15.94 15.26 14.35
C SER A 125 -14.84 16.21 13.95
N ILE A 126 -14.43 16.11 12.69
CA ILE A 126 -13.35 16.86 12.04
C ILE A 126 -13.84 17.41 10.68
N PRO A 127 -14.97 18.14 10.67
CA PRO A 127 -15.74 18.41 9.46
C PRO A 127 -14.94 19.13 8.37
N ASN A 128 -13.97 19.96 8.75
CA ASN A 128 -13.18 20.79 7.85
C ASN A 128 -11.77 20.23 7.57
N LEU A 129 -11.42 19.04 8.09
CA LEU A 129 -10.10 18.45 7.84
C LEU A 129 -9.99 18.14 6.34
N ALA A 130 -8.98 18.71 5.69
CA ALA A 130 -8.72 18.54 4.26
C ALA A 130 -7.41 17.79 4.00
N TYR A 131 -6.43 17.98 4.88
CA TYR A 131 -5.08 17.44 4.72
C TYR A 131 -4.60 16.76 5.99
N LEU A 132 -4.05 15.56 5.84
CA LEU A 132 -3.57 14.73 6.94
C LEU A 132 -2.30 13.98 6.52
N GLY A 133 -1.31 13.87 7.41
CA GLY A 133 -0.21 12.93 7.24
C GLY A 133 -0.72 11.50 7.40
N SER A 134 -0.57 10.89 8.57
CA SER A 134 -1.05 9.52 8.82
C SER A 134 -2.30 9.49 9.67
N ILE A 135 -3.00 8.35 9.67
CA ILE A 135 -4.15 8.14 10.54
C ILE A 135 -4.05 6.80 11.29
N TYR A 136 -4.29 6.87 12.60
CA TYR A 136 -4.31 5.73 13.50
C TYR A 136 -5.57 5.83 14.36
N LEU A 137 -6.57 4.99 14.06
CA LEU A 137 -7.81 4.84 14.80
C LEU A 137 -7.86 3.41 15.35
N GLU A 138 -7.58 3.27 16.63
CA GLU A 138 -7.35 1.96 17.25
C GLU A 138 -8.17 1.82 18.53
N ASP A 139 -8.83 0.68 18.73
CA ASP A 139 -9.60 0.42 19.96
C ASP A 139 -10.73 1.44 20.21
N LEU A 140 -11.56 1.65 19.17
CA LEU A 140 -12.71 2.57 19.14
C LEU A 140 -14.04 1.84 18.86
N PRO A 141 -14.40 0.77 19.61
CA PRO A 141 -15.55 -0.08 19.30
C PRO A 141 -16.90 0.66 19.27
N ALA A 142 -17.05 1.76 20.00
CA ALA A 142 -18.28 2.56 20.03
C ALA A 142 -18.38 3.63 18.94
N LEU A 143 -17.36 3.79 18.08
CA LEU A 143 -17.31 4.84 17.06
C LEU A 143 -17.92 4.35 15.73
N PRO A 144 -19.15 4.76 15.36
CA PRO A 144 -19.83 4.24 14.16
C PRO A 144 -19.33 4.89 12.85
N PHE A 145 -18.95 6.16 12.91
CA PHE A 145 -18.46 6.92 11.75
C PHE A 145 -17.57 8.09 12.20
N VAL A 146 -16.78 8.61 11.25
CA VAL A 146 -16.04 9.87 11.41
C VAL A 146 -16.79 10.98 10.68
N ASN A 147 -17.17 12.04 11.39
CA ASN A 147 -17.86 13.17 10.79
C ASN A 147 -16.87 14.09 10.05
N THR A 148 -16.79 13.88 8.74
CA THR A 148 -16.05 14.70 7.78
C THR A 148 -17.06 15.31 6.78
N LYS A 149 -16.82 16.53 6.28
CA LYS A 149 -17.66 17.12 5.20
C LYS A 149 -17.04 17.00 3.82
N GLN A 150 -15.81 16.52 3.74
CA GLN A 150 -15.02 16.45 2.53
C GLN A 150 -14.07 15.27 2.58
N GLN A 151 -13.53 14.94 1.41
CA GLN A 151 -12.45 13.98 1.26
C GLN A 151 -11.14 14.53 1.86
N ILE A 152 -10.36 13.67 2.50
CA ILE A 152 -9.09 14.00 3.14
C ILE A 152 -7.93 13.54 2.24
N TYR A 153 -7.04 14.48 1.92
CA TYR A 153 -5.89 14.31 1.05
C TYR A 153 -4.59 14.24 1.87
N PRO A 154 -3.50 13.70 1.31
CA PRO A 154 -2.23 13.64 2.03
C PRO A 154 -1.69 15.06 2.28
N ALA A 155 -1.19 15.31 3.49
CA ALA A 155 -0.57 16.59 3.86
C ALA A 155 0.74 16.85 3.12
N SER A 156 1.44 15.80 2.70
CA SER A 156 2.68 15.89 1.93
C SER A 156 2.78 14.75 0.93
N SER A 157 3.27 15.04 -0.28
CA SER A 157 3.62 14.04 -1.28
C SER A 157 5.03 13.47 -1.10
N GLN A 158 5.82 14.02 -0.16
CA GLN A 158 7.21 13.62 0.06
C GLN A 158 7.34 12.42 1.01
N PHE A 159 6.40 12.30 1.95
CA PHE A 159 6.38 11.22 2.92
C PHE A 159 5.26 10.26 2.56
N SER A 160 5.47 8.98 2.82
CA SER A 160 4.42 7.97 2.62
C SER A 160 3.56 7.86 3.88
N GLN A 161 2.25 7.94 3.71
CA GLN A 161 1.28 7.94 4.80
C GLN A 161 0.95 6.52 5.24
N ASP A 162 0.57 6.34 6.51
CA ASP A 162 -0.05 5.11 7.00
C ASP A 162 -1.55 5.33 7.23
N ILE A 163 -2.33 4.29 6.95
CA ILE A 163 -3.73 4.17 7.33
C ILE A 163 -3.86 2.96 8.24
N VAL A 164 -4.15 3.17 9.53
CA VAL A 164 -4.40 2.11 10.50
C VAL A 164 -5.77 2.32 11.13
N ILE A 165 -6.68 1.39 10.87
CA ILE A 165 -8.04 1.37 11.44
C ILE A 165 -8.26 -0.02 12.00
N GLN A 166 -8.24 -0.14 13.32
CA GLN A 166 -8.40 -1.44 13.97
C GLN A 166 -9.28 -1.42 15.20
N ARG A 167 -10.06 -2.49 15.39
CA ARG A 167 -10.96 -2.67 16.53
C ARG A 167 -11.89 -1.47 16.73
N THR A 168 -12.47 -0.98 15.62
CA THR A 168 -13.41 0.15 15.61
C THR A 168 -14.83 -0.29 15.29
N GLY A 169 -15.81 0.55 15.64
CA GLY A 169 -17.21 0.40 15.24
C GLY A 169 -17.52 0.94 13.84
N LEU A 170 -16.50 1.36 13.07
CA LEU A 170 -16.70 2.01 11.78
C LEU A 170 -17.33 1.07 10.76
N GLU A 171 -18.36 1.56 10.06
CA GLU A 171 -19.04 0.77 9.04
C GLU A 171 -18.40 0.90 7.65
N THR A 172 -17.77 2.04 7.37
CA THR A 172 -17.19 2.33 6.07
C THR A 172 -15.92 3.17 6.17
N ILE A 173 -15.05 3.00 5.18
CA ILE A 173 -13.98 3.94 4.85
C ILE A 173 -14.04 4.27 3.37
N GLY A 174 -14.16 5.56 3.06
CA GLY A 174 -14.20 6.09 1.70
C GLY A 174 -13.92 7.59 1.62
N TRP A 175 -13.52 8.18 2.74
CA TRP A 175 -13.28 9.61 2.92
C TRP A 175 -11.78 9.96 2.89
N ILE A 176 -10.90 8.97 2.72
CA ILE A 176 -9.44 9.14 2.58
C ILE A 176 -9.05 8.98 1.12
N GLN A 177 -8.37 9.97 0.55
CA GLN A 177 -7.93 10.03 -0.84
C GLN A 177 -6.39 10.04 -0.94
N PHE A 178 -5.74 9.12 -0.24
CA PHE A 178 -4.30 8.94 -0.33
C PHE A 178 -3.99 8.12 -1.59
N LYS A 179 -3.16 8.66 -2.49
CA LYS A 179 -2.77 7.95 -3.72
C LYS A 179 -1.62 6.96 -3.48
N SER A 180 -0.75 7.23 -2.53
CA SER A 180 0.33 6.33 -2.14
C SER A 180 0.40 6.24 -0.62
N VAL A 181 0.56 5.02 -0.11
CA VAL A 181 0.71 4.75 1.32
C VAL A 181 1.91 3.84 1.58
N SER A 182 2.49 3.97 2.76
CA SER A 182 3.42 3.00 3.31
C SER A 182 2.67 1.71 3.62
N ASN A 183 1.67 1.78 4.51
CA ASN A 183 0.83 0.66 4.87
C ASN A 183 -0.64 1.08 4.97
N ALA A 184 -1.53 0.16 4.66
CA ALA A 184 -2.96 0.29 4.93
C ALA A 184 -3.44 -0.97 5.65
N ARG A 185 -3.84 -0.82 6.91
CA ARG A 185 -4.24 -1.91 7.80
C ARG A 185 -5.66 -1.65 8.33
N ILE A 186 -6.62 -2.43 7.85
CA ILE A 186 -8.03 -2.37 8.24
C ILE A 186 -8.40 -3.71 8.87
N ILE A 187 -8.34 -3.79 10.20
CA ILE A 187 -8.25 -5.06 10.92
C ILE A 187 -9.25 -5.11 12.10
N ASP A 188 -9.92 -6.25 12.29
CA ASP A 188 -10.78 -6.49 13.45
C ASP A 188 -11.91 -5.45 13.60
N ASN A 189 -12.49 -4.94 12.51
CA ASN A 189 -13.62 -3.99 12.54
C ASN A 189 -14.93 -4.72 12.17
N PRO A 190 -15.67 -5.27 13.15
CA PRO A 190 -16.77 -6.22 12.88
C PRO A 190 -17.96 -5.60 12.15
N GLN A 191 -18.10 -4.27 12.14
CA GLN A 191 -19.17 -3.56 11.43
C GLN A 191 -18.73 -3.03 10.05
N MET A 192 -17.45 -3.16 9.69
CA MET A 192 -16.89 -2.57 8.47
C MET A 192 -17.31 -3.33 7.22
N ASN A 193 -18.31 -2.82 6.51
CA ASN A 193 -18.91 -3.42 5.32
C ASN A 193 -18.28 -2.92 4.01
N LEU A 194 -17.80 -1.68 3.95
CA LEU A 194 -17.22 -1.11 2.74
C LEU A 194 -15.86 -0.48 3.01
N ILE A 195 -14.83 -1.03 2.34
CA ILE A 195 -13.46 -0.53 2.37
C ILE A 195 -13.13 -0.05 0.96
N TYR A 196 -13.26 1.26 0.74
CA TYR A 196 -12.95 1.92 -0.51
C TYR A 196 -11.80 2.90 -0.32
N LEU A 197 -10.69 2.69 -1.03
CA LEU A 197 -9.57 3.62 -1.03
C LEU A 197 -9.06 3.80 -2.46
N SER A 198 -8.82 5.05 -2.86
CA SER A 198 -8.28 5.40 -4.18
C SER A 198 -6.76 5.25 -4.24
N LEU A 199 -6.23 4.17 -3.68
CA LEU A 199 -4.79 3.89 -3.66
C LEU A 199 -4.31 3.58 -5.08
N VAL A 200 -3.18 4.13 -5.47
CA VAL A 200 -2.42 3.75 -6.68
C VAL A 200 -1.26 2.83 -6.32
N SER A 201 -0.63 3.05 -5.15
CA SER A 201 0.46 2.22 -4.64
C SER A 201 0.42 2.04 -3.12
N CYS A 202 0.76 0.84 -2.66
CA CYS A 202 1.04 0.54 -1.26
C CYS A 202 2.45 -0.05 -1.15
N GLN A 203 3.42 0.66 -0.56
CA GLN A 203 4.82 0.21 -0.59
C GLN A 203 5.06 -1.03 0.28
N GLY A 204 4.50 -1.02 1.49
CA GLY A 204 4.58 -2.10 2.44
C GLY A 204 3.37 -3.02 2.32
N THR A 205 2.58 -3.10 3.38
CA THR A 205 1.50 -4.08 3.48
C THR A 205 0.13 -3.43 3.37
N LEU A 206 -0.68 -3.98 2.48
CA LEU A 206 -2.12 -3.81 2.43
C LEU A 206 -2.78 -5.00 3.15
N GLU A 207 -3.26 -4.77 4.36
CA GLU A 207 -3.85 -5.79 5.25
C GLU A 207 -5.33 -5.49 5.50
N VAL A 208 -6.19 -6.42 5.13
CA VAL A 208 -7.62 -6.39 5.44
C VAL A 208 -7.97 -7.72 6.10
N ARG A 209 -8.28 -7.71 7.40
CA ARG A 209 -8.52 -8.95 8.14
C ARG A 209 -9.64 -8.81 9.17
N ASN A 210 -10.48 -9.84 9.28
CA ASN A 210 -11.46 -10.00 10.36
C ASN A 210 -12.39 -8.79 10.52
N ASN A 211 -12.90 -8.30 9.38
CA ASN A 211 -13.90 -7.24 9.35
C ASN A 211 -15.32 -7.85 9.29
N SER A 212 -16.32 -7.10 8.85
CA SER A 212 -17.66 -7.67 8.62
C SER A 212 -17.58 -8.87 7.66
N GLN A 213 -18.46 -9.86 7.85
CA GLN A 213 -18.61 -11.01 6.95
C GLN A 213 -19.10 -10.64 5.55
N HIS A 214 -19.54 -9.39 5.38
CA HIS A 214 -19.97 -8.78 4.12
C HIS A 214 -19.00 -7.71 3.62
N ALA A 215 -17.77 -7.69 4.14
CA ALA A 215 -16.79 -6.68 3.78
C ALA A 215 -16.51 -6.72 2.27
N SER A 216 -16.69 -5.58 1.61
CA SER A 216 -16.31 -5.32 0.23
C SER A 216 -15.05 -4.47 0.19
N VAL A 217 -13.99 -5.00 -0.42
CA VAL A 217 -12.68 -4.36 -0.56
C VAL A 217 -12.52 -3.88 -2.00
N ILE A 218 -12.43 -2.56 -2.19
CA ILE A 218 -12.40 -1.93 -3.52
C ILE A 218 -11.22 -0.96 -3.60
N PHE A 219 -10.21 -1.36 -4.37
CA PHE A 219 -9.02 -0.55 -4.67
C PHE A 219 -8.80 -0.50 -6.19
N SER A 220 -9.77 0.07 -6.91
CA SER A 220 -9.82 0.00 -8.37
C SER A 220 -8.63 0.64 -9.09
N GLU A 221 -7.96 1.60 -8.45
CA GLU A 221 -6.78 2.29 -8.99
C GLU A 221 -5.44 1.65 -8.58
N LEU A 222 -5.45 0.62 -7.72
CA LEU A 222 -4.23 0.04 -7.17
C LEU A 222 -3.44 -0.64 -8.28
N ARG A 223 -2.21 -0.18 -8.54
CA ARG A 223 -1.33 -0.72 -9.57
C ARG A 223 -0.26 -1.63 -9.01
N ASN A 224 0.30 -1.27 -7.86
CA ASN A 224 1.38 -2.01 -7.24
C ASN A 224 1.18 -2.08 -5.73
N ALA A 225 1.54 -3.19 -5.13
CA ALA A 225 1.68 -3.28 -3.68
C ALA A 225 2.92 -4.07 -3.27
N GLY A 226 3.43 -3.83 -2.06
CA GLY A 226 4.41 -4.71 -1.43
C GLY A 226 3.77 -6.06 -1.15
N ASN A 227 2.93 -6.11 -0.12
CA ASN A 227 2.16 -7.30 0.24
C ASN A 227 0.65 -7.01 0.21
N ILE A 228 -0.14 -8.02 -0.13
CA ILE A 228 -1.59 -8.03 0.00
C ILE A 228 -1.98 -9.20 0.90
N LEU A 229 -2.57 -8.90 2.05
CA LEU A 229 -3.11 -9.88 2.99
C LEU A 229 -4.60 -9.60 3.15
N ILE A 230 -5.44 -10.50 2.66
CA ILE A 230 -6.91 -10.37 2.77
C ILE A 230 -7.44 -11.65 3.37
N GLN A 231 -7.95 -11.57 4.59
CA GLN A 231 -8.32 -12.75 5.36
C GLN A 231 -9.61 -12.55 6.15
N ASP A 232 -10.27 -13.65 6.48
CA ASP A 232 -11.37 -13.72 7.45
C ASP A 232 -12.60 -12.85 7.06
N GLY A 233 -13.42 -13.36 6.15
CA GLY A 233 -14.79 -12.88 5.93
C GLY A 233 -15.01 -11.86 4.82
N VAL A 234 -14.05 -11.64 3.92
CA VAL A 234 -14.24 -10.71 2.80
C VAL A 234 -15.11 -11.34 1.70
N GLU A 235 -16.23 -10.68 1.38
CA GLU A 235 -17.23 -11.14 0.40
C GLU A 235 -16.91 -10.64 -1.02
N LYS A 236 -16.19 -9.52 -1.15
CA LYS A 236 -15.80 -8.99 -2.47
C LYS A 236 -14.40 -8.38 -2.44
N ILE A 237 -13.61 -8.70 -3.44
CA ILE A 237 -12.30 -8.10 -3.70
C ILE A 237 -12.30 -7.54 -5.12
N ASP A 238 -12.01 -6.25 -5.27
CA ASP A 238 -12.01 -5.54 -6.56
C ASP A 238 -10.71 -4.73 -6.73
N MET A 239 -9.75 -5.30 -7.46
CA MET A 239 -8.44 -4.70 -7.74
C MET A 239 -8.00 -4.88 -9.21
N PRO A 240 -8.81 -4.48 -10.19
CA PRO A 240 -8.57 -4.75 -11.61
C PRO A 240 -7.33 -4.05 -12.15
N GLY A 241 -6.90 -2.95 -11.50
CA GLY A 241 -5.71 -2.20 -11.84
C GLY A 241 -4.39 -2.86 -11.42
N LEU A 242 -4.42 -3.91 -10.59
CA LEU A 242 -3.21 -4.47 -9.97
C LEU A 242 -2.34 -5.12 -11.05
N MET A 243 -1.12 -4.61 -11.20
CA MET A 243 -0.16 -5.05 -12.22
C MET A 243 0.96 -5.91 -11.62
N GLY A 244 1.46 -5.58 -10.43
CA GLY A 244 2.55 -6.31 -9.80
C GLY A 244 2.55 -6.25 -8.28
N LEU A 245 3.14 -7.28 -7.67
CA LEU A 245 3.44 -7.33 -6.24
C LEU A 245 4.93 -7.54 -6.01
N GLN A 246 5.52 -6.81 -5.06
CA GLN A 246 6.94 -7.02 -4.69
C GLN A 246 7.10 -8.20 -3.73
N GLY A 247 6.12 -8.41 -2.86
CA GLY A 247 6.07 -9.44 -1.84
C GLY A 247 4.95 -10.44 -2.12
N SER A 248 4.13 -10.74 -1.11
CA SER A 248 3.17 -11.85 -1.16
C SER A 248 1.73 -11.40 -1.34
N MET A 249 0.93 -12.27 -1.95
CA MET A 249 -0.54 -12.24 -1.93
C MET A 249 -1.03 -13.40 -1.07
N ILE A 250 -1.70 -13.11 0.05
CA ILE A 250 -2.30 -14.10 0.94
C ILE A 250 -3.80 -13.84 1.02
N LEU A 251 -4.57 -14.78 0.48
CA LEU A 251 -6.03 -14.75 0.45
C LEU A 251 -6.55 -16.00 1.15
N SER A 252 -7.11 -15.88 2.35
CA SER A 252 -7.55 -17.06 3.12
C SER A 252 -8.81 -16.82 3.93
N ASN A 253 -9.65 -17.84 4.10
CA ASN A 253 -10.83 -17.79 4.97
C ASN A 253 -11.80 -16.64 4.61
N ASN A 254 -12.00 -16.40 3.31
CA ASN A 254 -12.91 -15.40 2.78
C ASN A 254 -14.15 -16.05 2.17
N THR A 255 -15.16 -15.25 1.81
CA THR A 255 -16.49 -15.72 1.37
C THR A 255 -16.85 -15.29 -0.05
N TYR A 256 -15.91 -14.66 -0.78
CA TYR A 256 -16.10 -14.19 -2.15
C TYR A 256 -16.48 -15.31 -3.13
N SER A 257 -17.32 -14.99 -4.10
CA SER A 257 -17.78 -15.96 -5.12
C SER A 257 -16.87 -16.04 -6.35
N THR A 258 -16.15 -14.96 -6.63
CA THR A 258 -15.20 -14.84 -7.74
C THR A 258 -13.94 -14.13 -7.28
N LEU A 259 -12.81 -14.44 -7.91
CA LEU A 259 -11.54 -13.81 -7.65
C LEU A 259 -10.83 -13.49 -8.98
N GLU A 260 -10.64 -12.21 -9.27
CA GLU A 260 -10.11 -11.78 -10.57
C GLU A 260 -9.00 -10.72 -10.40
N PHE A 261 -7.83 -11.00 -10.98
CA PHE A 261 -6.72 -10.06 -11.09
C PHE A 261 -6.29 -9.97 -12.57
N PRO A 262 -7.08 -9.27 -13.42
CA PRO A 262 -6.95 -9.33 -14.88
C PRO A 262 -5.65 -8.72 -15.43
N ASN A 263 -4.98 -7.88 -14.65
CA ASN A 263 -3.76 -7.18 -15.06
C ASN A 263 -2.50 -7.61 -14.30
N LEU A 264 -2.61 -8.52 -13.32
CA LEU A 264 -1.46 -8.94 -12.52
C LEU A 264 -0.53 -9.79 -13.39
N THR A 265 0.71 -9.35 -13.57
CA THR A 265 1.72 -10.02 -14.39
C THR A 265 2.76 -10.77 -13.57
N ASN A 266 3.07 -10.29 -12.37
CA ASN A 266 4.14 -10.86 -11.54
C ASN A 266 3.89 -10.68 -10.03
N VAL A 267 4.37 -11.66 -9.27
CA VAL A 267 4.47 -11.61 -7.80
C VAL A 267 5.90 -11.91 -7.39
N GLY A 268 6.53 -10.96 -6.72
CA GLY A 268 7.97 -10.89 -6.50
C GLY A 268 8.70 -10.01 -7.52
N GLU A 269 9.92 -9.61 -7.17
CA GLU A 269 10.79 -8.83 -8.05
C GLU A 269 11.39 -9.72 -9.16
N GLN A 270 11.31 -9.24 -10.40
CA GLN A 270 12.05 -9.81 -11.51
C GLN A 270 13.46 -9.24 -11.49
N VAL A 271 14.44 -10.00 -11.01
CA VAL A 271 15.86 -9.61 -11.14
C VAL A 271 16.33 -9.95 -12.55
N GLU A 272 16.28 -8.98 -13.45
CA GLU A 272 17.04 -9.03 -14.70
C GLU A 272 18.52 -8.70 -14.41
N ASP A 273 19.36 -9.71 -14.25
CA ASP A 273 20.82 -9.55 -14.35
C ASP A 273 21.42 -10.60 -15.28
N GLY A 274 21.64 -10.21 -16.55
CA GLY A 274 22.62 -10.87 -17.45
C GLY A 274 22.46 -12.37 -17.72
N GLY A 275 21.28 -12.96 -17.52
CA GLY A 275 21.06 -14.40 -17.70
C GLY A 275 21.53 -15.28 -16.53
N ASN A 276 21.96 -14.68 -15.41
CA ASN A 276 22.17 -15.36 -14.14
C ASN A 276 21.15 -14.83 -13.13
N TYR A 277 20.11 -15.63 -12.91
CA TYR A 277 19.09 -15.39 -11.90
C TYR A 277 19.76 -15.28 -10.51
N ARG A 278 19.96 -14.06 -10.03
CA ARG A 278 20.50 -13.79 -8.71
C ARG A 278 19.32 -13.54 -7.78
N TYR A 279 19.17 -14.39 -6.77
CA TYR A 279 18.27 -14.09 -5.66
C TYR A 279 18.64 -12.73 -5.08
N PRO A 280 17.69 -11.78 -4.92
CA PRO A 280 17.93 -10.68 -4.01
C PRO A 280 18.27 -11.32 -2.66
N TYR A 281 19.49 -11.09 -2.18
CA TYR A 281 20.01 -11.66 -0.93
C TYR A 281 19.34 -11.07 0.33
N HIS A 282 18.09 -10.59 0.23
CA HIS A 282 17.26 -10.32 1.38
C HIS A 282 16.47 -11.58 1.72
N PHE A 283 17.04 -12.37 2.63
CA PHE A 283 16.50 -13.63 3.16
C PHE A 283 15.11 -13.51 3.82
N ASP A 284 14.59 -12.29 4.00
CA ASP A 284 13.38 -12.04 4.78
C ASP A 284 12.10 -11.99 3.93
N MET A 285 12.20 -11.90 2.59
CA MET A 285 11.03 -11.90 1.71
C MET A 285 10.93 -13.20 0.92
N VAL A 286 9.79 -13.88 1.06
CA VAL A 286 9.43 -15.09 0.33
C VAL A 286 8.17 -14.78 -0.51
N PRO A 287 8.28 -14.08 -1.65
CA PRO A 287 7.11 -13.67 -2.43
C PRO A 287 6.32 -14.88 -2.91
N GLN A 288 5.08 -14.99 -2.44
CA GLN A 288 4.23 -16.14 -2.72
C GLN A 288 2.79 -15.71 -2.99
N ILE A 289 2.07 -16.57 -3.69
CA ILE A 289 0.61 -16.52 -3.74
C ILE A 289 0.07 -17.68 -2.90
N VAL A 290 -0.75 -17.35 -1.92
CA VAL A 290 -1.54 -18.31 -1.14
C VAL A 290 -3.01 -18.01 -1.35
N ILE A 291 -3.73 -18.95 -1.95
CA ILE A 291 -5.19 -18.94 -2.07
C ILE A 291 -5.73 -20.11 -1.24
N ASP A 292 -6.12 -19.84 -0.01
CA ASP A 292 -6.77 -20.84 0.86
C ASP A 292 -8.28 -20.60 0.89
N SER A 293 -8.96 -21.26 -0.04
CA SER A 293 -10.42 -21.23 -0.20
C SER A 293 -11.06 -22.57 0.20
N SER A 294 -10.37 -23.39 0.99
CA SER A 294 -10.85 -24.69 1.48
C SER A 294 -12.20 -24.60 2.23
N MET A 295 -12.43 -23.49 2.93
CA MET A 295 -13.67 -23.19 3.65
C MET A 295 -14.65 -22.30 2.88
N ASN A 296 -14.30 -21.89 1.65
CA ASN A 296 -15.14 -21.02 0.82
C ASN A 296 -15.96 -21.84 -0.18
N HIS A 297 -17.21 -22.15 0.18
CA HIS A 297 -18.13 -22.88 -0.69
C HIS A 297 -18.87 -22.00 -1.72
N ASN A 298 -18.60 -20.70 -1.77
CA ASN A 298 -19.21 -19.79 -2.75
C ASN A 298 -18.29 -19.54 -3.96
N LEU A 299 -16.98 -19.75 -3.80
CA LEU A 299 -15.99 -19.58 -4.85
C LEU A 299 -16.21 -20.60 -5.96
N HIS A 300 -16.35 -20.11 -7.18
CA HIS A 300 -16.51 -20.95 -8.38
C HIS A 300 -15.63 -20.49 -9.54
N ASN A 301 -15.08 -19.27 -9.50
CA ASN A 301 -14.22 -18.74 -10.54
C ASN A 301 -13.00 -18.01 -9.97
N VAL A 302 -11.82 -18.37 -10.47
CA VAL A 302 -10.55 -17.70 -10.15
C VAL A 302 -9.83 -17.40 -11.45
N SER A 303 -9.38 -16.16 -11.66
CA SER A 303 -8.80 -15.72 -12.93
C SER A 303 -7.59 -14.79 -12.74
N PHE A 304 -6.46 -15.24 -13.29
CA PHE A 304 -5.17 -14.55 -13.38
C PHE A 304 -4.65 -14.63 -14.82
N PRO A 305 -5.34 -14.01 -15.79
CA PRO A 305 -5.13 -14.27 -17.22
C PRO A 305 -3.77 -13.79 -17.74
N LYS A 306 -3.12 -12.86 -17.05
CA LYS A 306 -1.82 -12.28 -17.44
C LYS A 306 -0.68 -12.61 -16.48
N LEU A 307 -0.93 -13.40 -15.43
CA LEU A 307 0.10 -13.73 -14.46
C LEU A 307 1.11 -14.67 -15.11
N GLU A 308 2.34 -14.20 -15.31
CA GLU A 308 3.40 -14.95 -15.97
C GLU A 308 4.36 -15.59 -14.96
N TRP A 309 4.62 -14.93 -13.84
CA TRP A 309 5.65 -15.36 -12.90
C TRP A 309 5.26 -15.20 -11.42
N ILE A 310 5.60 -16.21 -10.62
CA ILE A 310 5.58 -16.16 -9.16
C ILE A 310 6.98 -16.50 -8.64
N TYR A 311 7.57 -15.59 -7.88
CA TYR A 311 8.99 -15.69 -7.53
C TYR A 311 9.32 -16.88 -6.64
N HIS A 312 8.53 -17.18 -5.60
CA HIS A 312 8.70 -18.38 -4.80
C HIS A 312 7.54 -19.36 -4.95
N HIS A 313 6.52 -19.24 -4.10
CA HIS A 313 5.55 -20.32 -3.91
C HIS A 313 4.18 -19.98 -4.50
N LEU A 314 3.54 -20.99 -5.09
CA LEU A 314 2.12 -20.98 -5.37
C LEU A 314 1.46 -22.05 -4.50
N ILE A 315 0.60 -21.64 -3.59
CA ILE A 315 -0.14 -22.53 -2.70
C ILE A 315 -1.63 -22.30 -2.93
N ILE A 316 -2.32 -23.34 -3.39
CA ILE A 316 -3.76 -23.33 -3.67
C ILE A 316 -4.41 -24.42 -2.84
N LYS A 317 -5.40 -24.03 -2.04
CA LYS A 317 -6.33 -24.94 -1.38
C LYS A 317 -7.75 -24.62 -1.81
N GLY A 318 -8.35 -25.51 -2.57
CA GLY A 318 -9.70 -25.39 -3.11
C GLY A 318 -10.76 -26.02 -2.22
N SER A 319 -12.01 -25.64 -2.46
CA SER A 319 -13.20 -26.30 -1.91
C SER A 319 -13.89 -27.13 -2.99
N ASN A 320 -14.95 -27.84 -2.62
CA ASN A 320 -15.82 -28.58 -3.53
C ASN A 320 -16.61 -27.72 -4.54
N SER A 321 -16.68 -26.41 -4.35
CA SER A 321 -17.36 -25.49 -5.28
C SER A 321 -16.45 -24.96 -6.39
N TRP A 322 -15.14 -24.96 -6.16
CA TRP A 322 -14.12 -24.55 -7.12
C TRP A 322 -13.31 -25.77 -7.57
N THR A 323 -13.82 -26.46 -8.60
CA THR A 323 -13.25 -27.72 -9.09
C THR A 323 -12.44 -27.59 -10.38
N ASP A 324 -12.44 -26.41 -10.99
CA ASP A 324 -11.68 -26.08 -12.21
C ASP A 324 -10.59 -25.05 -11.91
N LEU A 325 -9.33 -25.51 -12.01
CA LEU A 325 -8.13 -24.69 -11.86
C LEU A 325 -7.52 -24.38 -13.24
N SER A 326 -8.29 -23.71 -14.10
CA SER A 326 -7.86 -23.21 -15.42
C SER A 326 -7.52 -21.71 -15.44
N GLY A 327 -7.63 -21.04 -14.28
CA GLY A 327 -7.48 -19.60 -14.09
C GLY A 327 -6.07 -19.01 -14.32
N PHE A 328 -5.07 -19.81 -14.68
CA PHE A 328 -3.66 -19.40 -14.79
C PHE A 328 -3.07 -19.67 -16.18
N PRO A 329 -3.70 -19.22 -17.27
CA PRO A 329 -3.32 -19.62 -18.63
C PRO A 329 -1.96 -19.07 -19.08
N ALA A 330 -1.51 -17.96 -18.52
CA ALA A 330 -0.24 -17.31 -18.87
C ALA A 330 0.90 -17.70 -17.91
N LEU A 331 0.64 -18.46 -16.84
CA LEU A 331 1.64 -18.75 -15.82
C LEU A 331 2.75 -19.61 -16.40
N GLN A 332 3.93 -19.00 -16.56
CA GLN A 332 5.10 -19.63 -17.14
C GLN A 332 6.03 -20.19 -16.08
N THR A 333 6.11 -19.57 -14.91
CA THR A 333 7.20 -19.85 -13.97
C THR A 333 6.76 -19.67 -12.52
N VAL A 334 7.05 -20.68 -11.70
CA VAL A 334 6.97 -20.61 -10.23
C VAL A 334 8.32 -21.03 -9.67
N GLY A 335 8.94 -20.16 -8.88
CA GLY A 335 10.36 -20.32 -8.61
C GLY A 335 10.71 -21.40 -7.58
N ARG A 336 9.75 -21.83 -6.77
CA ARG A 336 9.92 -22.86 -5.75
C ARG A 336 8.74 -23.84 -5.80
N ASN A 337 7.95 -23.90 -4.72
CA ASN A 337 6.96 -24.96 -4.56
C ASN A 337 5.62 -24.55 -5.14
N ILE A 338 5.01 -25.45 -5.89
CA ILE A 338 3.61 -25.43 -6.29
C ILE A 338 2.90 -26.52 -5.48
N THR A 339 1.97 -26.12 -4.64
CA THR A 339 1.14 -27.03 -3.84
C THR A 339 -0.32 -26.79 -4.18
N ILE A 340 -1.00 -27.83 -4.64
CA ILE A 340 -2.42 -27.80 -4.98
C ILE A 340 -3.12 -28.89 -4.16
N ASP A 341 -4.10 -28.47 -3.37
CA ASP A 341 -4.90 -29.35 -2.51
C ASP A 341 -6.38 -29.01 -2.66
N GLY A 342 -7.25 -30.01 -2.74
CA GLY A 342 -8.71 -29.82 -2.81
C GLY A 342 -9.38 -30.66 -3.90
N ASP A 343 -10.65 -30.36 -4.17
CA ASP A 343 -11.53 -31.19 -5.01
C ASP A 343 -11.41 -30.87 -6.52
N PHE A 344 -10.22 -30.50 -6.99
CA PHE A 344 -10.00 -30.15 -8.39
C PHE A 344 -10.12 -31.37 -9.32
N THR A 345 -11.05 -31.28 -10.27
CA THR A 345 -11.22 -32.29 -11.34
C THR A 345 -10.53 -31.87 -12.63
N ASN A 346 -10.28 -30.57 -12.80
CA ASN A 346 -9.47 -30.01 -13.85
C ASN A 346 -8.38 -29.11 -13.25
N ILE A 347 -7.14 -29.32 -13.67
CA ILE A 347 -5.99 -28.48 -13.34
C ILE A 347 -5.26 -28.26 -14.65
N ASP A 348 -5.11 -27.01 -15.10
CA ASP A 348 -4.42 -26.71 -16.37
C ASP A 348 -3.44 -25.55 -16.20
N PHE A 349 -2.16 -25.82 -16.50
CA PHE A 349 -1.09 -24.83 -16.53
C PHE A 349 -0.36 -24.92 -17.87
N PRO A 350 -0.96 -24.40 -18.96
CA PRO A 350 -0.53 -24.73 -20.33
C PRO A 350 0.84 -24.17 -20.70
N GLN A 351 1.30 -23.11 -20.02
CA GLN A 351 2.57 -22.43 -20.28
C GLN A 351 3.64 -22.69 -19.23
N LEU A 352 3.33 -23.41 -18.15
CA LEU A 352 4.23 -23.59 -17.02
C LEU A 352 5.50 -24.32 -17.47
N LYS A 353 6.63 -23.87 -16.93
CA LYS A 353 7.95 -24.47 -17.10
C LYS A 353 8.61 -24.50 -15.72
N GLY A 354 9.13 -25.66 -15.33
CA GLY A 354 9.88 -25.78 -14.07
C GLY A 354 11.08 -24.82 -14.09
N TRP A 355 11.15 -23.94 -13.09
CA TRP A 355 12.15 -22.86 -13.02
C TRP A 355 13.45 -23.32 -12.36
N SER A 356 14.14 -24.28 -12.99
CA SER A 356 15.31 -25.01 -12.45
C SER A 356 14.96 -26.29 -11.67
N ASN A 357 16.00 -27.01 -11.27
CA ASN A 357 16.00 -28.14 -10.34
C ASN A 357 15.69 -27.73 -8.89
N LEU A 358 14.89 -26.69 -8.67
CA LEU A 358 14.43 -26.24 -7.36
C LEU A 358 12.90 -26.21 -7.24
N THR A 359 12.18 -26.40 -8.35
CA THR A 359 10.72 -26.39 -8.36
C THR A 359 10.18 -27.76 -7.94
N GLU A 360 9.36 -27.79 -6.91
CA GLU A 360 8.59 -28.97 -6.48
C GLU A 360 7.10 -28.75 -6.77
N LEU A 361 6.46 -29.73 -7.40
CA LEU A 361 5.03 -29.71 -7.71
C LEU A 361 4.34 -30.87 -6.99
N THR A 362 3.42 -30.55 -6.09
CA THR A 362 2.62 -31.51 -5.33
C THR A 362 1.14 -31.23 -5.54
N VAL A 363 0.40 -32.24 -6.00
CA VAL A 363 -1.04 -32.19 -6.24
C VAL A 363 -1.76 -33.26 -5.43
N ASN A 364 -2.75 -32.86 -4.65
CA ASN A 364 -3.66 -33.73 -3.92
C ASN A 364 -5.09 -33.38 -4.34
N ALA A 365 -5.61 -34.05 -5.39
CA ALA A 365 -6.90 -33.73 -5.99
C ALA A 365 -7.48 -34.93 -6.77
N PRO A 366 -8.81 -35.00 -6.98
CA PRO A 366 -9.46 -36.08 -7.76
C PRO A 366 -9.23 -35.98 -9.28
N VAL A 367 -8.12 -35.39 -9.72
CA VAL A 367 -7.69 -35.32 -11.12
C VAL A 367 -7.05 -36.66 -11.56
N SER A 368 -7.14 -36.96 -12.85
CA SER A 368 -6.35 -38.04 -13.46
C SER A 368 -4.87 -37.68 -13.42
N CYS A 369 -4.11 -38.25 -12.48
CA CYS A 369 -2.67 -38.00 -12.37
C CYS A 369 -1.93 -38.35 -13.67
N ASN A 370 -2.38 -39.38 -14.41
CA ASN A 370 -1.79 -39.70 -15.71
C ASN A 370 -1.95 -38.55 -16.70
N ASP A 371 -3.14 -37.98 -16.82
CA ASP A 371 -3.39 -36.93 -17.80
C ASP A 371 -2.71 -35.63 -17.38
N PHE A 372 -2.75 -35.31 -16.07
CA PHE A 372 -2.09 -34.15 -15.49
C PHE A 372 -0.58 -34.12 -15.77
N VAL A 373 0.15 -35.20 -15.50
CA VAL A 373 1.62 -35.21 -15.69
C VAL A 373 2.04 -35.21 -17.16
N HIS A 374 1.14 -35.57 -18.08
CA HIS A 374 1.38 -35.54 -19.52
C HIS A 374 0.93 -34.23 -20.19
N GLN A 375 0.39 -33.27 -19.44
CA GLN A 375 0.09 -31.94 -19.97
C GLN A 375 1.35 -31.28 -20.51
N LYS A 376 1.25 -30.54 -21.61
CA LYS A 376 2.39 -29.90 -22.28
C LYS A 376 3.22 -29.00 -21.36
N GLY A 377 2.58 -28.28 -20.43
CA GLY A 377 3.25 -27.44 -19.43
C GLY A 377 3.88 -28.21 -18.27
N ILE A 378 3.71 -29.52 -18.19
CA ILE A 378 4.26 -30.37 -17.12
C ILE A 378 5.24 -31.39 -17.73
N ALA A 379 4.82 -32.05 -18.79
CA ALA A 379 5.62 -33.00 -19.56
C ALA A 379 6.92 -32.32 -20.04
N HIS A 380 8.04 -33.00 -19.84
CA HIS A 380 9.38 -32.55 -20.25
C HIS A 380 9.95 -31.33 -19.51
N ASN A 381 9.28 -30.83 -18.48
CA ASN A 381 9.80 -29.78 -17.63
C ASN A 381 10.59 -30.32 -16.43
N ASN A 382 11.63 -29.61 -16.03
CA ASN A 382 12.57 -30.07 -15.01
C ASN A 382 12.06 -29.73 -13.60
N PHE A 383 11.12 -30.51 -13.06
CA PHE A 383 10.77 -30.47 -11.64
C PHE A 383 11.68 -31.41 -10.84
N THR A 384 12.14 -30.97 -9.68
CA THR A 384 12.93 -31.79 -8.74
C THR A 384 12.08 -32.86 -8.10
N LYS A 385 10.82 -32.51 -7.86
CA LYS A 385 9.80 -33.39 -7.32
C LYS A 385 8.50 -33.11 -8.07
N LEU A 386 7.91 -34.16 -8.62
CA LEU A 386 6.55 -34.15 -9.15
C LEU A 386 5.77 -35.25 -8.42
N GLU A 387 4.79 -34.87 -7.63
CA GLU A 387 3.95 -35.78 -6.85
C GLU A 387 2.47 -35.50 -7.12
N CYS A 388 1.71 -36.53 -7.43
CA CYS A 388 0.27 -36.46 -7.60
C CYS A 388 -0.39 -37.58 -6.80
N ASN A 389 -1.26 -37.23 -5.85
CA ASN A 389 -1.97 -38.14 -4.95
C ASN A 389 -1.04 -39.16 -4.27
N GLY A 390 0.11 -38.68 -3.77
CA GLY A 390 1.13 -39.51 -3.11
C GLY A 390 2.05 -40.30 -4.06
N VAL A 391 1.77 -40.33 -5.37
CA VAL A 391 2.59 -41.01 -6.37
C VAL A 391 3.62 -40.05 -6.96
N LYS A 392 4.89 -40.44 -6.93
CA LYS A 392 6.00 -39.65 -7.49
C LYS A 392 6.22 -39.99 -8.97
N TYR A 393 6.48 -38.97 -9.77
CA TYR A 393 6.71 -39.09 -11.21
C TYR A 393 8.10 -38.57 -11.60
N ASN A 394 8.74 -39.23 -12.56
CA ASN A 394 10.03 -38.79 -13.11
C ASN A 394 9.80 -37.93 -14.34
N THR A 395 10.27 -36.68 -14.27
CA THR A 395 10.14 -35.67 -15.33
C THR A 395 11.03 -35.92 -16.55
N LYS A 396 11.97 -36.87 -16.48
CA LYS A 396 12.96 -37.14 -17.54
C LYS A 396 12.60 -38.29 -18.48
N THR A 397 11.66 -39.18 -18.13
CA THR A 397 11.48 -40.44 -18.89
C THR A 397 10.03 -40.83 -19.23
N ASN A 398 9.00 -40.04 -18.91
CA ASN A 398 7.58 -40.41 -19.14
C ASN A 398 7.24 -41.85 -18.68
N THR A 399 7.93 -42.37 -17.67
CA THR A 399 7.67 -43.70 -17.11
C THR A 399 7.08 -43.58 -15.71
N SER A 400 5.87 -44.10 -15.55
CA SER A 400 5.22 -44.32 -14.27
C SER A 400 5.89 -45.48 -13.54
N GLY A 401 6.18 -45.28 -12.25
CA GLY A 401 6.59 -46.37 -11.38
C GLY A 401 6.86 -45.88 -9.95
N PRO A 402 6.41 -46.59 -8.91
CA PRO A 402 6.83 -46.31 -7.55
C PRO A 402 8.36 -46.43 -7.48
N ALA A 403 9.00 -45.48 -6.81
CA ALA A 403 10.44 -45.55 -6.55
C ALA A 403 10.72 -46.79 -5.68
N SER A 404 11.12 -47.89 -6.31
CA SER A 404 11.68 -49.05 -5.62
C SER A 404 13.18 -48.83 -5.49
N LEU A 405 13.63 -48.77 -4.23
CA LEU A 405 15.03 -48.97 -3.85
C LEU A 405 15.50 -50.33 -4.37
N GLY A 406 16.65 -50.34 -5.02
CA GLY A 406 17.08 -51.44 -5.89
C GLY A 406 17.34 -52.77 -5.21
N ASP A 407 17.35 -53.81 -6.03
CA ASP A 407 18.26 -54.95 -5.92
C ASP A 407 18.55 -55.46 -7.33
N GLY A 408 19.79 -55.87 -7.55
CA GLY A 408 20.32 -56.19 -8.87
C GLY A 408 19.78 -57.50 -9.43
N THR A 409 19.68 -57.57 -10.75
CA THR A 409 20.13 -58.70 -11.59
C THR A 409 19.86 -58.35 -13.05
N ASP A 410 20.94 -58.32 -13.84
CA ASP A 410 20.87 -58.29 -15.31
C ASP A 410 20.07 -59.49 -15.82
N PRO A 411 19.35 -59.32 -16.94
CA PRO A 411 19.62 -60.23 -18.04
C PRO A 411 19.76 -59.50 -19.40
N GLU A 412 20.94 -59.69 -19.98
CA GLU A 412 21.18 -60.06 -21.39
C GLU A 412 20.35 -59.35 -22.47
N ALA A 413 20.95 -58.30 -23.04
CA ALA A 413 20.48 -57.63 -24.25
C ALA A 413 21.01 -58.33 -25.51
N GLU A 414 20.10 -58.74 -26.40
CA GLU A 414 20.39 -58.92 -27.83
C GLU A 414 20.16 -57.60 -28.60
N PRO A 415 20.86 -57.37 -29.74
CA PRO A 415 21.13 -56.03 -30.23
C PRO A 415 20.17 -55.59 -31.35
N GLU A 416 19.45 -54.48 -31.15
CA GLU A 416 18.73 -53.81 -32.24
C GLU A 416 19.37 -52.46 -32.63
N ARG A 417 20.16 -52.56 -33.70
CA ARG A 417 20.36 -51.61 -34.83
C ARG A 417 20.35 -50.11 -34.54
N LYS A 418 21.56 -49.54 -34.48
CA LYS A 418 21.84 -48.13 -34.76
C LYS A 418 21.47 -47.78 -36.21
N MET A 419 20.70 -46.70 -36.40
CA MET A 419 20.64 -45.96 -37.66
C MET A 419 21.64 -44.81 -37.66
N SER A 420 22.28 -44.67 -38.82
CA SER A 420 23.49 -43.90 -39.12
C SER A 420 23.33 -42.38 -39.02
N ASP A 421 24.39 -41.72 -38.56
CA ASP A 421 24.67 -40.30 -38.79
C ASP A 421 24.56 -40.00 -40.30
N GLY A 422 23.53 -39.24 -40.69
CA GLY A 422 23.28 -38.96 -42.10
C GLY A 422 21.96 -38.27 -42.39
N ALA A 423 21.56 -37.25 -41.61
CA ALA A 423 20.44 -36.36 -41.96
C ALA A 423 20.50 -34.99 -41.25
N LYS A 424 21.69 -34.40 -41.11
CA LYS A 424 21.87 -32.99 -40.72
C LYS A 424 22.30 -32.17 -41.94
N ALA A 425 21.36 -31.74 -42.77
CA ALA A 425 21.52 -30.62 -43.72
C ALA A 425 20.17 -30.17 -44.32
N GLY A 426 19.80 -28.91 -44.08
CA GLY A 426 18.62 -28.22 -44.62
C GLY A 426 17.49 -28.12 -43.59
N VAL A 427 17.12 -26.98 -43.00
CA VAL A 427 17.12 -25.59 -43.47
C VAL A 427 17.34 -24.65 -42.28
N VAL A 428 18.46 -23.92 -42.28
CA VAL A 428 18.63 -22.65 -41.55
C VAL A 428 18.95 -21.61 -42.62
N VAL A 429 17.94 -20.93 -43.17
CA VAL A 429 17.98 -19.52 -43.61
C VAL A 429 16.53 -19.10 -43.76
N GLY A 430 16.01 -18.23 -42.88
CA GLY A 430 14.65 -17.70 -43.07
C GLY A 430 14.10 -16.82 -41.96
N VAL A 431 14.50 -17.01 -40.69
CA VAL A 431 13.88 -16.27 -39.56
C VAL A 431 14.86 -15.39 -38.78
N ALA A 432 16.18 -15.57 -38.94
CA ALA A 432 17.18 -14.74 -38.25
C ALA A 432 17.33 -13.31 -38.83
N SER A 433 16.91 -13.07 -40.07
CA SER A 433 17.06 -11.76 -40.73
C SER A 433 15.90 -10.79 -40.48
N ALA A 434 14.75 -11.24 -39.99
CA ALA A 434 13.60 -10.37 -39.70
C ALA A 434 13.68 -9.72 -38.30
N ILE A 435 14.24 -10.41 -37.32
CA ILE A 435 14.36 -9.91 -35.93
C ILE A 435 15.47 -8.86 -35.82
N GLY A 436 16.58 -9.04 -36.56
CA GLY A 436 17.69 -8.08 -36.58
C GLY A 436 17.32 -6.71 -37.16
N LEU A 437 16.42 -6.66 -38.15
CA LEU A 437 15.98 -5.41 -38.79
C LEU A 437 14.95 -4.63 -37.95
N ALA A 438 14.11 -5.32 -37.17
CA ALA A 438 13.18 -4.68 -36.24
C ALA A 438 13.90 -4.07 -35.03
N ALA A 439 14.88 -4.77 -34.45
CA ALA A 439 15.65 -4.27 -33.31
C ALA A 439 16.50 -3.04 -33.68
N SER A 440 17.07 -3.00 -34.88
CA SER A 440 17.85 -1.86 -35.36
C SER A 440 16.97 -0.65 -35.72
N ALA A 441 15.74 -0.86 -36.19
CA ALA A 441 14.76 0.22 -36.39
C ALA A 441 14.29 0.84 -35.05
N VAL A 442 14.07 0.02 -34.02
CA VAL A 442 13.69 0.49 -32.67
C VAL A 442 14.85 1.24 -32.01
N LEU A 443 16.08 0.73 -32.11
CA LEU A 443 17.27 1.43 -31.60
C LEU A 443 17.52 2.76 -32.34
N TYR A 444 17.30 2.83 -33.64
CA TYR A 444 17.40 4.08 -34.41
C TYR A 444 16.32 5.09 -34.01
N TYR A 445 15.10 4.63 -33.73
CA TYR A 445 13.99 5.46 -33.27
C TYR A 445 14.21 6.02 -31.85
N LEU A 446 14.72 5.19 -30.93
CA LEU A 446 15.01 5.60 -29.55
C LEU A 446 16.20 6.56 -29.46
N ARG A 447 17.22 6.41 -30.31
CA ARG A 447 18.39 7.30 -30.34
C ARG A 447 18.08 8.69 -30.89
N ARG A 448 17.03 8.82 -31.71
CA ARG A 448 16.58 10.10 -32.30
C ARG A 448 15.70 10.92 -31.35
N ASN A 449 15.05 10.27 -30.38
CA ASN A 449 14.06 10.89 -29.49
C ASN A 449 14.59 11.30 -28.10
N GLY A 450 15.91 11.21 -27.85
CA GLY A 450 16.56 12.00 -26.81
C GLY A 450 16.14 11.77 -25.35
N CYS A 451 15.60 10.59 -25.00
CA CYS A 451 15.30 10.28 -23.60
C CYS A 451 16.59 10.00 -22.81
N GLN A 452 17.08 11.01 -22.08
CA GLN A 452 18.13 10.85 -21.08
C GLN A 452 17.52 10.26 -19.79
N TRP A 453 18.10 9.16 -19.32
CA TRP A 453 17.81 8.62 -17.99
C TRP A 453 18.68 9.34 -16.94
N PRO A 454 18.10 9.78 -15.81
CA PRO A 454 18.88 10.27 -14.68
C PRO A 454 19.48 9.07 -13.93
N TRP A 455 20.62 9.31 -13.28
CA TRP A 455 21.52 8.37 -12.58
C TRP A 455 22.71 7.88 -13.42
N SER A 456 23.70 8.76 -13.57
CA SER A 456 25.10 8.35 -13.72
C SER A 456 25.84 8.72 -12.43
N HIS A 457 26.24 7.71 -11.65
CA HIS A 457 27.14 7.90 -10.52
C HIS A 457 28.60 7.88 -10.99
N PRO A 458 29.50 8.67 -10.36
CA PRO A 458 30.91 8.75 -10.74
C PRO A 458 31.70 7.49 -10.33
N PRO A 459 32.88 7.23 -10.94
CA PRO A 459 33.64 6.01 -10.67
C PRO A 459 34.30 6.02 -9.28
N ASN A 460 34.23 4.88 -8.60
CA ASN A 460 34.85 4.59 -7.30
C ASN A 460 36.39 4.70 -7.34
N ARG A 461 36.97 5.25 -6.26
CA ARG A 461 38.40 5.07 -5.90
C ARG A 461 38.54 3.86 -4.98
N PRO A 462 39.67 3.12 -5.01
CA PRO A 462 39.84 1.91 -4.22
C PRO A 462 40.19 2.24 -2.76
N ILE A 463 39.60 1.50 -1.82
CA ILE A 463 39.97 1.51 -0.40
C ILE A 463 40.79 0.25 -0.11
N SER A 464 41.89 0.46 0.61
CA SER A 464 42.91 -0.47 1.05
C SER A 464 42.40 -1.54 2.03
N GLU A 465 42.98 -2.74 1.88
CA GLU A 465 42.87 -3.93 2.75
C GLU A 465 43.24 -3.66 4.22
N LEU A 466 42.63 -4.44 5.14
CA LEU A 466 43.20 -5.03 6.38
C LEU A 466 42.09 -5.80 7.15
N PRO A 467 42.41 -6.79 8.03
CA PRO A 467 42.22 -8.20 7.70
C PRO A 467 41.20 -8.96 8.59
N GLU A 468 40.92 -10.19 8.16
CA GLU A 468 40.04 -11.22 8.72
C GLU A 468 40.30 -11.56 10.20
N ALA A 469 39.21 -11.83 10.93
CA ALA A 469 39.24 -12.49 12.23
C ALA A 469 38.38 -13.76 12.18
N GLU A 470 38.94 -14.84 12.72
CA GLU A 470 38.57 -16.24 12.55
C GLU A 470 37.23 -16.65 13.20
N SER A 471 36.62 -17.65 12.56
CA SER A 471 35.44 -18.40 12.97
C SER A 471 35.79 -19.44 14.05
N SER A 472 34.98 -19.54 15.11
CA SER A 472 34.96 -20.70 15.99
C SER A 472 33.56 -21.32 16.09
N LYS A 473 33.54 -22.63 15.84
CA LYS A 473 32.43 -23.59 15.88
C LYS A 473 31.64 -23.58 17.19
N ALA A 474 30.33 -23.80 17.10
CA ALA A 474 29.49 -24.22 18.22
C ALA A 474 29.02 -25.67 17.99
N GLU A 475 29.33 -26.55 18.93
CA GLU A 475 28.84 -27.92 19.02
C GLU A 475 27.53 -28.00 19.81
N LEU A 476 26.69 -28.96 19.40
CA LEU A 476 25.49 -29.44 20.07
C LEU A 476 25.74 -29.85 21.53
N TYR A 477 24.79 -29.55 22.42
CA TYR A 477 24.51 -30.43 23.55
C TYR A 477 23.00 -30.50 23.83
N ASP A 478 22.55 -31.73 23.98
CA ASP A 478 21.22 -32.19 24.33
C ASP A 478 21.08 -32.23 25.87
N ASP A 479 19.82 -32.25 26.28
CA ASP A 479 19.27 -33.09 27.34
C ASP A 479 18.65 -32.43 28.58
N ARG A 480 17.58 -33.13 28.97
CA ARG A 480 16.47 -32.85 29.87
C ARG A 480 16.90 -32.48 31.30
N MET A 481 16.12 -31.60 31.95
CA MET A 481 15.33 -31.87 33.17
C MET A 481 14.82 -30.56 33.79
N ARG A 482 13.51 -30.51 34.08
CA ARG A 482 12.91 -29.68 35.16
C ARG A 482 13.10 -30.44 36.48
N PRO A 483 13.21 -29.77 37.65
CA PRO A 483 12.00 -29.47 38.45
C PRO A 483 11.95 -28.10 39.19
N GLU A 484 10.71 -27.67 39.44
CA GLU A 484 10.19 -26.89 40.60
C GLU A 484 10.69 -25.44 40.84
N LEU A 485 9.78 -24.47 40.61
CA LEU A 485 9.83 -23.12 41.20
C LEU A 485 9.09 -23.15 42.55
N GLY A 486 9.80 -22.82 43.63
CA GLY A 486 9.22 -22.47 44.92
C GLY A 486 9.14 -20.94 45.09
N ASP A 487 7.99 -20.50 45.59
CA ASP A 487 7.65 -19.14 46.03
C ASP A 487 8.67 -18.51 46.99
N GLY A 488 8.76 -17.16 46.96
CA GLY A 488 8.98 -16.41 48.20
C GLY A 488 9.93 -15.22 48.17
N MET A 489 9.36 -14.06 47.83
CA MET A 489 9.59 -12.73 48.43
C MET A 489 10.80 -11.84 48.03
N PRO A 490 10.64 -10.51 48.18
CA PRO A 490 11.33 -9.49 47.39
C PRO A 490 12.32 -8.64 48.20
N MET A 491 12.91 -7.65 47.52
CA MET A 491 13.44 -6.35 47.97
C MET A 491 14.91 -6.12 47.64
N ALA A 492 15.17 -5.13 46.79
CA ALA A 492 16.12 -4.05 47.08
C ALA A 492 15.93 -2.90 46.07
N GLU A 493 15.36 -1.80 46.53
CA GLU A 493 15.49 -0.47 45.92
C GLU A 493 16.96 -0.04 45.97
N LEU A 494 17.41 0.68 44.94
CA LEU A 494 18.63 1.50 44.99
C LEU A 494 18.26 2.92 44.56
N GLU A 495 18.32 3.83 45.52
CA GLU A 495 18.19 5.27 45.34
C GLU A 495 19.40 5.89 44.61
N ASP A 496 19.05 6.87 43.80
CA ASP A 496 19.65 8.19 43.55
C ASP A 496 21.19 8.37 43.53
N GLY A 497 21.68 9.01 42.46
CA GLY A 497 23.09 9.38 42.39
C GLY A 497 23.58 9.98 41.08
N ARG A 498 23.36 11.30 40.95
CA ARG A 498 24.24 12.31 40.30
C ARG A 498 24.05 12.62 38.80
N MET A 499 23.45 13.79 38.62
CA MET A 499 23.69 14.75 37.55
C MET A 499 25.19 14.95 37.22
N ARG A 500 25.47 15.13 35.93
CA ARG A 500 26.58 15.98 35.44
C ARG A 500 26.03 17.00 34.44
N PRO A 501 26.56 18.23 34.39
CA PRO A 501 25.95 19.34 33.67
C PRO A 501 26.48 19.50 32.24
N GLU A 502 25.58 20.06 31.43
CA GLU A 502 25.71 20.91 30.23
C GLU A 502 27.00 20.95 29.42
N LEU A 503 26.81 20.83 28.10
CA LEU A 503 27.69 21.42 27.11
C LEU A 503 26.83 22.22 26.13
N GLU A 504 26.86 23.54 26.32
CA GLU A 504 26.45 24.54 25.34
C GLU A 504 27.28 24.38 24.06
N GLY A 505 26.61 24.17 22.94
CA GLY A 505 27.18 24.23 21.60
C GLY A 505 26.55 25.39 20.85
N SER A 506 27.27 26.51 20.83
CA SER A 506 26.93 27.76 20.19
C SER A 506 26.71 27.67 18.67
N SER A 507 25.97 28.66 18.22
CA SER A 507 25.46 29.00 16.90
C SER A 507 26.47 29.20 15.76
N SER A 508 25.86 29.27 14.57
CA SER A 508 26.24 29.96 13.34
C SER A 508 26.94 29.15 12.23
N PHE A 509 26.24 28.97 11.11
CA PHE A 509 26.60 29.68 9.88
C PHE A 509 25.40 29.73 8.91
N ILE A 510 25.03 30.95 8.54
CA ILE A 510 24.12 31.30 7.44
C ILE A 510 24.92 31.21 6.14
N ALA A 511 24.33 30.63 5.10
CA ALA A 511 24.64 30.99 3.73
C ALA A 511 23.32 31.20 2.99
N GLU A 512 23.05 32.48 2.71
CA GLU A 512 22.06 32.96 1.75
C GLU A 512 22.37 32.42 0.36
N LEU A 513 21.32 32.04 -0.38
CA LEU A 513 21.36 32.02 -1.84
C LEU A 513 20.08 32.67 -2.36
N ASP A 514 20.27 33.89 -2.83
CA ASP A 514 19.35 34.66 -3.65
C ASP A 514 18.93 33.90 -4.91
N GLY A 515 17.64 34.00 -5.24
CA GLY A 515 17.08 33.48 -6.49
C GLY A 515 15.62 33.88 -6.67
N THR A 516 15.36 35.14 -7.01
CA THR A 516 14.03 35.62 -7.41
C THR A 516 13.68 35.20 -8.86
N PRO A 517 12.38 35.17 -9.20
CA PRO A 517 11.83 34.29 -10.24
C PRO A 517 11.68 34.97 -11.61
N LYS A 518 11.72 34.19 -12.69
CA LYS A 518 11.23 34.60 -14.02
C LYS A 518 9.81 34.06 -14.24
N LEU A 519 8.84 34.97 -14.25
CA LEU A 519 7.53 34.78 -14.89
C LEU A 519 7.64 34.99 -16.40
N SER A 520 6.91 34.19 -17.19
CA SER A 520 5.96 34.69 -18.21
C SER A 520 5.11 33.54 -18.81
N PRO A 521 3.94 33.84 -19.40
CA PRO A 521 2.74 33.00 -19.29
C PRO A 521 2.31 32.35 -20.60
N THR A 522 1.50 31.29 -20.51
CA THR A 522 0.55 30.88 -21.56
C THR A 522 -0.73 30.30 -20.94
N THR A 523 -1.81 31.08 -21.09
CA THR A 523 -3.23 30.67 -21.24
C THR A 523 -3.36 29.62 -22.38
N SER A 524 -4.32 28.70 -22.47
CA SER A 524 -5.76 28.70 -22.18
C SER A 524 -6.34 27.26 -22.21
N ASP A 525 -7.61 27.15 -21.81
CA ASP A 525 -8.60 26.10 -22.14
C ASP A 525 -8.84 24.95 -21.12
N LEU A 526 -9.66 25.29 -20.12
CA LEU A 526 -10.50 24.37 -19.36
C LEU A 526 -11.93 24.45 -19.94
N THR A 527 -12.34 23.41 -20.68
CA THR A 527 -13.74 23.15 -20.99
C THR A 527 -14.37 22.34 -19.86
N VAL A 528 -15.36 22.96 -19.22
CA VAL A 528 -16.27 22.37 -18.22
C VAL A 528 -17.19 21.38 -18.92
N PHE A 529 -17.18 20.11 -18.48
CA PHE A 529 -18.25 19.16 -18.78
C PHE A 529 -19.24 19.16 -17.61
N GLU A 530 -20.41 19.76 -17.82
CA GLU A 530 -21.62 19.51 -17.03
C GLU A 530 -22.07 18.06 -17.28
N SER A 531 -22.10 17.23 -16.23
CA SER A 531 -22.80 15.95 -16.24
C SER A 531 -24.09 16.06 -15.44
N THR A 532 -25.19 16.13 -16.17
CA THR A 532 -26.56 16.07 -15.67
C THR A 532 -26.85 14.72 -15.01
N ILE A 533 -27.27 14.73 -13.75
CA ILE A 533 -27.79 13.58 -13.02
C ILE A 533 -29.30 13.45 -13.35
N PRO A 534 -29.81 12.29 -13.80
CA PRO A 534 -31.25 12.07 -13.87
C PRO A 534 -31.78 11.51 -12.55
N GLU A 535 -32.83 12.16 -12.04
CA GLU A 535 -33.69 11.72 -10.94
C GLU A 535 -34.28 10.33 -11.24
N ILE A 536 -34.15 9.40 -10.29
CA ILE A 536 -34.92 8.14 -10.28
C ILE A 536 -36.09 8.34 -9.33
N GLY A 537 -37.28 8.41 -9.93
CA GLY A 537 -38.55 8.56 -9.24
C GLY A 537 -38.96 7.32 -8.45
N GLU A 538 -39.63 7.59 -7.33
CA GLU A 538 -40.32 6.62 -6.48
C GLU A 538 -41.41 5.86 -7.25
N GLY A 539 -41.33 4.53 -7.22
CA GLY A 539 -42.33 3.61 -7.78
C GLY A 539 -42.84 2.65 -6.70
N ARG A 540 -44.06 2.92 -6.23
CA ARG A 540 -44.77 2.24 -5.15
C ARG A 540 -45.46 0.95 -5.64
N ILE A 541 -45.23 -0.15 -4.90
CA ILE A 541 -46.14 -1.27 -4.55
C ILE A 541 -47.19 -1.68 -5.60
N ARG A 542 -47.01 -2.88 -6.16
CA ARG A 542 -47.97 -4.00 -6.10
C ARG A 542 -47.28 -5.33 -6.34
#